data_AF-A0A4P9YA05-F1
#
_entry.id   AF-A0A4P9YA05-F1
#
_cell.length_a   1.000
_cell.length_b   1.000
_cell.length_c   1.000
_cell.angle_alpha   90.00
_cell.angle_beta   90.00
_cell.angle_gamma   90.00
#
_symmetry.space_group_name_H-M   'P 1'
#
loop_
_entity.id
_entity.type
_entity.pdbx_description
1 polymer ?
#
loop_
_entity_poly.entity_id
_entity_poly.type
_entity_poly.pdbx_seq_one_letter_code
_entity_poly.pdbx_strand_id
1 'polypeptide(L)' 'MALPPSEIISNQDGTFTQIEYRFDDNNNILKVTRVIKKELHKSLASKSVKMRKEWKKFGDSANDTDGPQNGITS' A
#
# COMPACT_ATOMS: atom_id res chain seq x y z
N MET A 1 19.62 20.49 -19.73
CA MET A 1 20.20 20.24 -18.39
C MET A 1 19.77 18.86 -17.93
N ALA A 2 20.66 18.10 -17.30
CA ALA A 2 20.34 16.80 -16.72
C ALA A 2 20.07 16.94 -15.22
N LEU A 3 19.06 16.22 -14.71
CA LEU A 3 18.79 16.16 -13.27
C LEU A 3 19.83 15.26 -12.58
N PRO A 4 20.21 15.55 -11.34
CA PRO A 4 21.09 14.67 -10.58
C PRO A 4 20.41 13.31 -10.31
N PRO A 5 21.21 12.24 -10.10
CA PRO A 5 20.67 10.91 -9.84
C PRO A 5 19.89 10.86 -8.51
N SER A 6 18.91 9.96 -8.44
CA SER A 6 18.18 9.68 -7.21
C SER A 6 19.06 8.96 -6.19
N GLU A 7 18.85 9.25 -4.91
CA GLU A 7 19.58 8.64 -3.80
C GLU A 7 18.61 7.96 -2.81
N ILE A 8 19.03 6.84 -2.23
CA ILE A 8 18.32 6.15 -1.14
C ILE A 8 19.29 6.01 0.03
N ILE A 9 18.95 6.62 1.17
CA ILE A 9 19.74 6.62 2.40
C ILE A 9 19.03 5.74 3.43
N SER A 10 19.71 4.76 4.00
CA SER A 10 19.21 3.99 5.14
C SER A 10 19.54 4.73 6.43
N ASN A 11 18.53 5.10 7.20
CA ASN A 11 18.70 5.81 8.47
C ASN A 11 18.89 4.81 9.63
N GLN A 12 19.51 5.26 10.73
CA GLN A 12 19.74 4.44 11.93
C GLN A 12 18.44 4.04 12.65
N ASP A 13 17.37 4.81 12.49
CA ASP A 13 16.04 4.57 13.07
C ASP A 13 15.22 3.51 12.30
N GLY A 14 15.79 2.90 11.25
CA GLY A 14 15.13 1.89 10.42
C GLY A 14 14.23 2.45 9.31
N THR A 15 14.22 3.77 9.11
CA THR A 15 13.56 4.41 7.95
C THR A 15 14.53 4.53 6.76
N PHE A 16 13.97 4.73 5.56
CA PHE A 16 14.73 5.01 4.34
C PHE A 16 14.36 6.41 3.84
N THR A 17 15.35 7.25 3.58
CA THR A 17 15.15 8.54 2.92
C THR A 17 15.43 8.41 1.44
N GLN A 18 14.44 8.68 0.59
CA GLN A 18 14.59 8.73 -0.86
C GLN A 18 14.61 10.18 -1.32
N ILE A 19 15.66 10.58 -2.04
CA ILE A 19 15.83 11.92 -2.58
C ILE A 19 15.79 11.84 -4.10
N GLU A 20 14.84 12.56 -4.70
CA GLU A 20 14.65 12.66 -6.15
C GLU A 20 14.57 14.11 -6.59
N TYR A 21 14.88 14.37 -7.85
CA TYR A 21 14.76 15.68 -8.46
C TYR A 21 13.85 15.58 -9.69
N ARG A 22 13.01 16.59 -9.90
CA ARG A 22 12.11 16.68 -11.07
C ARG A 22 11.96 18.13 -11.52
N PHE A 23 11.58 18.34 -12.76
CA PHE A 23 11.17 19.66 -13.23
C PHE A 23 9.69 19.93 -12.87
N ASP A 24 9.36 21.18 -12.56
CA ASP A 24 7.98 21.66 -12.48
C ASP A 24 7.48 22.22 -13.83
N ASP A 25 6.23 22.65 -13.87
CA ASP A 25 5.60 23.22 -15.08
C ASP A 25 6.28 24.51 -15.57
N ASN A 26 7.02 25.18 -14.69
CA ASN A 26 7.79 26.40 -14.96
C ASN A 26 9.28 26.10 -15.22
N ASN A 27 9.64 24.82 -15.41
CA ASN A 27 10.99 24.35 -15.67
C ASN A 27 12.01 24.61 -14.54
N ASN A 28 11.55 24.80 -13.30
CA ASN A 28 12.39 24.84 -12.12
C ASN A 28 12.68 23.44 -11.60
N ILE A 29 13.82 23.26 -10.92
CA ILE A 29 14.19 21.99 -10.31
C ILE A 29 13.58 21.88 -8.91
N LEU A 30 12.74 20.87 -8.70
CA LEU A 30 12.18 20.51 -7.41
C LEU A 30 12.95 19.34 -6.80
N LYS A 31 13.34 19.48 -5.54
CA LYS A 31 13.81 18.37 -4.70
C LYS A 31 12.63 17.72 -3.99
N VAL A 32 12.49 16.40 -4.15
CA VAL A 32 11.48 15.59 -3.48
C VAL A 32 12.18 14.66 -2.49
N THR A 33 11.99 14.91 -1.21
CA THR A 33 12.49 14.06 -0.12
C THR A 33 11.33 13.24 0.44
N ARG A 34 11.42 11.91 0.40
CA ARG A 34 10.44 10.99 1.02
C ARG A 34 11.11 10.20 2.12
N VAL A 35 10.53 10.19 3.31
CA VAL A 35 10.95 9.31 4.42
C VAL A 35 9.98 8.14 4.47
N ILE A 36 10.49 6.93 4.32
CA ILE A 36 9.73 5.68 4.22
C ILE A 36 10.07 4.80 5.41
N LYS A 37 9.10 4.56 6.29
CA LYS A 37 9.20 3.55 7.35
C LYS A 37 8.64 2.22 6.85
N LYS A 38 9.44 1.16 6.86
CA LYS A 38 8.95 -0.20 6.57
C LYS A 38 8.44 -0.82 7.86
N GLU A 39 7.14 -1.02 7.96
CA GLU A 39 6.54 -1.74 9.08
C GLU A 39 6.19 -3.17 8.67
N LEU A 40 6.58 -4.13 9.52
CA LEU A 40 6.20 -5.53 9.34
C LEU A 40 4.76 -5.73 9.83
N HIS A 41 3.80 -5.67 8.92
CA HIS A 41 2.43 -6.06 9.22
C HIS A 41 2.31 -7.58 9.17
N LYS A 42 2.34 -8.23 10.34
CA LYS A 42 1.99 -9.65 10.45
C LYS A 42 0.48 -9.78 10.29
N SER A 43 0.06 -10.53 9.27
CA SER A 43 -1.34 -10.90 9.10
C SER A 43 -1.53 -12.40 9.10
N LEU A 44 -2.64 -12.85 9.68
CA LEU A 44 -3.01 -14.27 9.75
C LEU A 44 -3.22 -14.90 8.36
N ALA A 45 -3.43 -14.08 7.33
CA ALA A 45 -3.67 -14.52 5.97
C ALA A 45 -2.90 -13.66 4.96
N SER A 46 -2.70 -14.21 3.74
CA SER A 46 -2.06 -13.50 2.64
C SER A 46 -2.94 -12.36 2.09
N LYS A 47 -2.34 -11.41 1.36
CA LYS A 47 -3.05 -10.27 0.76
C LYS A 47 -4.23 -10.71 -0.10
N SER A 48 -4.04 -11.74 -0.95
CA SER A 48 -5.09 -12.25 -1.82
C SER A 48 -6.25 -12.87 -1.06
N VAL A 49 -5.99 -13.53 0.08
CA VAL A 49 -7.05 -14.09 0.93
C VAL A 49 -7.86 -12.98 1.58
N LYS A 50 -7.20 -11.93 2.10
CA LYS A 50 -7.89 -10.76 2.65
C LYS A 50 -8.78 -10.09 1.61
N MET A 51 -8.24 -9.83 0.42
CA MET A 51 -8.98 -9.20 -0.68
C MET A 51 -10.23 -10.00 -1.06
N ARG A 52 -10.13 -11.34 -1.13
CA ARG A 52 -11.28 -12.20 -1.42
C ARG A 52 -12.30 -12.23 -0.27
N LYS A 53 -11.85 -12.12 0.98
CA LYS A 53 -12.74 -12.06 2.14
C LYS A 53 -13.56 -10.77 2.17
N GLU A 54 -13.05 -9.70 1.58
CA GLU A 54 -13.72 -8.39 1.46
C GLU A 54 -14.67 -8.30 0.24
N TRP A 55 -14.74 -9.34 -0.60
CA TRP A 55 -15.66 -9.34 -1.74
C TRP A 55 -17.11 -9.32 -1.27
N LYS A 56 -17.91 -8.43 -1.88
CA LYS A 56 -19.35 -8.38 -1.65
C LYS A 56 -19.97 -9.69 -2.13
N LYS A 57 -20.88 -10.23 -1.31
CA LYS A 57 -21.74 -11.34 -1.72
C LYS A 57 -22.62 -10.91 -2.89
N PHE A 58 -23.06 -11.87 -3.69
CA PHE A 58 -23.84 -11.65 -4.92
C PHE A 58 -24.87 -12.77 -5.12
N GLY A 59 -25.76 -12.59 -6.10
CA GLY A 59 -26.85 -13.54 -6.37
C GLY A 59 -27.82 -13.62 -5.18
N ASP A 60 -28.24 -14.84 -4.84
CA ASP A 60 -29.17 -15.08 -3.74
C ASP A 60 -28.63 -14.64 -2.37
N SER A 61 -27.30 -14.52 -2.24
CA SER A 61 -26.63 -14.08 -1.01
C SER A 61 -26.31 -12.58 -0.96
N ALA A 62 -26.79 -11.77 -1.92
CA ALA A 62 -26.43 -10.35 -2.00
C ALA A 62 -26.80 -9.52 -0.76
N ASN A 63 -27.85 -9.94 -0.04
CA ASN A 63 -28.35 -9.26 1.16
C ASN A 63 -27.90 -9.93 2.47
N ASP A 64 -27.08 -10.98 2.39
CA ASP A 64 -26.63 -11.72 3.56
C ASP A 64 -25.55 -10.93 4.31
N THR A 65 -25.62 -10.91 5.64
CA THR A 65 -24.58 -10.31 6.48
C THR A 65 -23.30 -11.13 6.51
N ASP A 66 -22.19 -10.55 6.97
CA ASP A 66 -20.96 -11.31 7.18
C ASP A 66 -21.17 -12.48 8.16
N GLY A 67 -20.52 -13.61 7.87
CA GLY A 67 -20.64 -14.83 8.66
C GLY A 67 -21.54 -15.91 8.01
N PRO A 68 -21.67 -17.04 8.70
CA PRO A 68 -22.44 -18.17 8.20
C PRO A 68 -23.94 -17.85 8.14
N GLN A 69 -24.62 -18.33 7.10
CA GLN A 69 -26.06 -18.13 6.89
C GLN A 69 -26.86 -19.34 7.36
N ASN A 70 -28.18 -19.16 7.47
CA ASN A 70 -29.07 -20.25 7.85
C ASN A 70 -29.10 -21.31 6.74
N GLY A 71 -28.87 -22.59 7.09
CA GLY A 71 -28.87 -23.71 6.13
C GLY A 71 -27.49 -24.28 5.80
N ILE A 72 -26.40 -23.76 6.40
CA ILE A 72 -25.10 -24.43 6.43
C ILE A 72 -24.86 -25.10 7.78
N THR A 73 -24.38 -26.34 7.74
CA THR A 73 -23.96 -27.09 8.94
C THR A 73 -22.65 -26.52 9.47
N SER A 74 -22.59 -26.27 10.78
CA SER A 74 -21.38 -25.83 11.50
C SER A 74 -20.39 -26.97 11.73
#